data_AF-C9X4I8-F1
#
_entry.id   AF-C9X4I8-F1
#
_cell.length_a   1.000
_cell.length_b   1.000
_cell.length_c   1.000
_cell.angle_alpha   90.00
_cell.angle_beta   90.00
_cell.angle_gamma   90.00
#
_symmetry.space_group_name_H-M   'P 1'
#
loop_
_entity.id
_entity.type
_entity.pdbx_description
1 polymer ?
#
loop_
_entity_poly.entity_id
_entity_poly.type
_entity_poly.pdbx_seq_one_letter_code
_entity_poly.pdbx_strand_id
1 'polypeptide(L)' 'EFIFLYYRGFEYFEAAFRISDSVYGSTFFVATAFHGLHVLIGRTFLFVCSSRVIDLHSSK' A
#
# COMPACT_ATOMS: atom_id res chain seq x y z
N GLU A 1 -0.96 1.63 -7.46
CA GLU A 1 -0.61 0.95 -6.18
C GLU A 1 0.85 1.14 -5.73
N PHE A 2 1.88 0.64 -6.43
CA PHE A 2 3.27 0.80 -5.95
C PHE A 2 3.76 2.27 -5.88
N ILE A 3 3.35 3.09 -6.84
CA ILE A 3 3.61 4.55 -6.83
C ILE A 3 2.92 5.23 -5.63
N PHE A 4 1.73 4.77 -5.23
CA PHE A 4 1.04 5.27 -4.05
C PHE A 4 1.82 4.94 -2.77
N LEU A 5 2.35 3.72 -2.66
CA LEU A 5 3.18 3.31 -1.53
C LEU A 5 4.49 4.11 -1.45
N TYR A 6 5.12 4.38 -2.60
CA TYR A 6 6.32 5.22 -2.68
C TYR A 6 6.06 6.66 -2.20
N TYR A 7 5.01 7.30 -2.70
CA TYR A 7 4.66 8.66 -2.32
C TYR A 7 4.26 8.77 -0.84
N ARG A 8 3.56 7.76 -0.29
CA ARG A 8 3.24 7.70 1.14
C ARG A 8 4.49 7.54 2.00
N GLY A 9 5.44 6.69 1.58
CA GLY A 9 6.73 6.54 2.25
C GLY A 9 7.53 7.85 2.29
N PHE A 10 7.54 8.58 1.17
CA PHE A 10 8.15 9.91 1.11
C PHE A 10 7.44 10.92 2.04
N GLU A 11 6.11 10.92 2.07
CA GLU A 11 5.34 11.79 2.97
C GLU A 11 5.62 11.48 4.45
N TYR A 12 5.81 10.20 4.82
CA TYR A 12 6.19 9.83 6.18
C TYR A 12 7.62 10.21 6.55
N PHE A 13 8.53 10.28 5.57
CA PHE A 13 9.91 10.71 5.80
C PHE A 13 10.01 12.22 6.04
N GLU A 14 9.23 13.01 5.29
CA GLU A 14 9.16 14.46 5.42
C GLU A 14 8.21 14.94 6.53
N ALA A 15 7.41 14.04 7.13
CA ALA A 15 6.45 14.40 8.17
C ALA A 15 7.15 14.98 9.41
N ALA A 16 6.69 16.17 9.84
CA ALA A 16 7.22 16.88 11.00
C ALA A 16 6.81 16.26 12.36
N PHE A 17 6.00 15.20 12.36
CA PHE A 17 5.50 14.53 13.57
C PHE A 17 5.81 13.04 13.53
N ARG A 18 6.22 12.50 14.67
CA ARG A 18 6.50 11.07 14.85
C ARG A 18 5.28 10.33 15.37
N ILE A 19 5.28 9.00 15.25
CA ILE A 19 4.19 8.14 15.73
C ILE A 19 3.90 8.31 17.23
N SER A 20 4.90 8.74 17.99
CA SER A 20 4.87 8.94 19.45
C SER A 20 4.64 10.38 19.89
N ASP A 21 4.54 11.36 18.99
CA ASP A 21 4.41 12.78 19.37
C ASP A 21 3.02 13.16 19.89
N SER A 22 1.95 12.45 19.48
CA SER A 22 0.58 12.75 19.93
C SER A 22 -0.44 11.66 19.59
N VAL A 23 -1.64 11.79 20.18
CA VAL A 23 -2.83 10.99 19.82
C VAL A 23 -3.18 11.15 18.34
N TYR A 24 -2.99 12.35 17.77
CA TYR A 24 -3.20 12.59 16.35
C TYR A 24 -2.16 11.85 15.49
N GLY A 25 -0.87 11.97 15.83
CA GLY A 25 0.20 11.28 15.12
C GLY A 25 0.01 9.75 15.13
N SER A 26 -0.24 9.17 16.31
CA SER A 26 -0.46 7.73 16.44
C SER A 26 -1.64 7.21 15.63
N THR A 27 -2.80 7.90 15.69
CA THR A 27 -4.00 7.49 14.94
C THR A 27 -3.85 7.69 13.44
N PHE A 28 -3.21 8.78 13.01
CA PHE A 28 -2.92 9.05 11.59
C PHE A 28 -2.01 7.96 10.99
N PHE A 29 -0.89 7.65 11.64
CA PHE A 29 0.03 6.62 11.15
C PHE A 29 -0.61 5.24 11.10
N VAL A 30 -1.40 4.86 12.12
CA VAL A 30 -2.07 3.54 12.15
C VAL A 30 -3.13 3.42 11.06
N ALA A 31 -4.01 4.42 10.91
CA ALA A 31 -5.06 4.38 9.89
C ALA A 31 -4.48 4.31 8.47
N THR A 32 -3.48 5.14 8.20
CA THR A 32 -2.88 5.25 6.87
C THR A 32 -1.99 4.05 6.55
N ALA A 33 -1.30 3.48 7.55
CA ALA A 33 -0.53 2.24 7.39
C ALA A 33 -1.44 1.03 7.13
N PHE A 34 -2.57 0.90 7.86
CA PHE A 34 -3.53 -0.19 7.62
C PHE A 34 -4.13 -0.12 6.22
N HIS A 35 -4.53 1.08 5.79
CA HIS A 35 -5.00 1.28 4.42
C HIS A 35 -3.92 0.92 3.38
N GLY A 36 -2.67 1.35 3.59
CA GLY A 36 -1.55 1.00 2.72
C GLY A 36 -1.29 -0.51 2.62
N LEU A 37 -1.44 -1.23 3.72
CA LEU A 37 -1.36 -2.70 3.74
C LEU A 37 -2.51 -3.34 2.96
N HIS A 38 -3.74 -2.85 3.14
CA HIS A 38 -4.90 -3.35 2.40
C HIS A 38 -4.71 -3.20 0.87
N VAL A 39 -4.20 -2.05 0.43
CA VAL A 39 -3.90 -1.78 -0.98
C VAL A 39 -2.84 -2.72 -1.55
N LEU A 40 -1.81 -3.05 -0.77
CA LEU A 40 -0.77 -4.01 -1.17
C LEU A 40 -1.35 -5.42 -1.39
N ILE A 41 -2.23 -5.86 -0.50
CA ILE A 41 -2.93 -7.16 -0.64
C ILE A 41 -3.83 -7.16 -1.89
N GLY A 42 -4.56 -6.07 -2.14
CA GLY A 42 -5.35 -5.93 -3.36
C GLY A 42 -4.48 -6.02 -4.63
N ARG A 43 -3.28 -5.44 -4.60
CA ARG A 43 -2.34 -5.51 -5.74
C ARG A 43 -1.82 -6.92 -5.99
N THR A 44 -1.47 -7.68 -4.95
CA THR A 44 -1.00 -9.06 -5.12
C THR A 44 -2.11 -9.95 -5.66
N PHE A 45 -3.35 -9.77 -5.19
CA PHE A 45 -4.52 -10.46 -5.73
C PHE A 45 -4.71 -10.20 -7.23
N LEU A 46 -4.70 -8.93 -7.65
CA LEU A 46 -4.82 -8.57 -9.07
C LEU A 46 -3.64 -9.07 -9.90
N PHE A 47 -2.42 -9.07 -9.36
CA PHE A 47 -1.25 -9.61 -10.02
C PHE A 47 -1.41 -11.10 -10.32
N VAL A 48 -1.82 -11.90 -9.32
CA VAL A 48 -2.07 -13.34 -9.50
C VAL A 48 -3.20 -13.59 -10.50
N CYS A 49 -4.30 -12.84 -10.43
CA CYS A 49 -5.38 -12.93 -11.41
C CYS A 49 -4.92 -12.60 -12.83
N SER A 50 -4.10 -11.56 -13.00
CA SER A 50 -3.54 -11.18 -14.30
C SER A 50 -2.62 -12.26 -14.86
N SER A 51 -1.72 -12.83 -14.04
CA SER A 51 -0.86 -13.95 -14.45
C SER A 51 -1.68 -15.15 -14.92
N ARG A 52 -2.72 -15.52 -14.16
CA ARG A 52 -3.62 -16.62 -14.54
C ARG A 52 -4.34 -16.41 -15.86
N VAL A 53 -4.72 -15.17 -16.19
CA VAL A 53 -5.36 -14.85 -17.49
C VAL A 53 -4.37 -14.95 -18.64
N ILE A 54 -3.12 -14.49 -18.45
CA ILE A 54 -2.07 -14.57 -19.47
C ILE A 54 -1.78 -16.04 -19.81
N ASP A 55 -1.60 -16.88 -18.78
CA ASP A 55 -1.32 -18.30 -18.98
C ASP A 55 -2.50 -19.02 -19.68
N LEU A 56 -3.75 -18.63 -19.36
CA LEU A 56 -4.94 -19.17 -20.03
C LEU A 56 -5.05 -18.71 -21.50
N HIS A 57 -4.67 -17.47 -21.81
CA HIS A 57 -4.68 -16.96 -23.18
C HIS A 57 -3.61 -17.64 -24.05
N SER A 58 -2.44 -17.94 -23.49
CA SER A 58 -1.35 -18.65 -24.17
C SER A 58 -1.56 -20.16 -24.31
N SER A 59 -2.53 -20.74 -23.60
CA SER A 59 -2.89 -22.16 -23.70
C SER A 59 -3.85 -22.48 -24.86
N LYS A 60 -4.21 -21.49 -25.69
CA LYS A 60 -4.93 -21.65 -26.96
C LYS A 60 -4.02 -21.28 -28.12
#